data_AF-A0A521UWB2-F1
#
_entry.id   AF-A0A521UWB2-F1
#
_cell.length_a   1.000
_cell.length_b   1.000
_cell.length_c   1.000
_cell.angle_alpha   90.00
_cell.angle_beta   90.00
_cell.angle_gamma   90.00
#
_symmetry.space_group_name_H-M   'P 1'
#
loop_
_entity.id
_entity.type
_entity.pdbx_description
1 polymer ?
#
loop_
_entity_poly.entity_id
_entity_poly.type
_entity_poly.pdbx_seq_one_letter_code
_entity_poly.pdbx_strand_id
1 'polypeptide(L)'
;MSVAVWDTYVKKRDGSVMHFDIIAPSALKDVKTIYGYGKAYLSSKNEADGKIDTGECQFCHIEEASPDMRAAIEKNGYFILEMEDVPAALPANPSRRDLVLHLRAHYARYRFANLQGKTAEELQAIIRQAGQKQ
;
A
#
# COMPACT_ATOMS: atom_id res chain seq x y z
N MET A 1 20.56 -10.22 0.35
CA MET A 1 20.47 -9.18 -0.68
C MET A 1 19.58 -8.09 -0.14
N SER A 2 19.93 -6.84 -0.36
CA SER A 2 19.10 -5.71 0.07
C SER A 2 17.98 -5.46 -0.94
N VAL A 3 16.78 -5.23 -0.43
CA VAL A 3 15.58 -4.99 -1.23
C VAL A 3 14.91 -3.69 -0.83
N ALA A 4 14.38 -2.99 -1.82
CA ALA A 4 13.54 -1.81 -1.62
C ALA A 4 12.08 -2.26 -1.53
N VAL A 5 11.39 -1.81 -0.48
CA VAL A 5 9.97 -2.06 -0.23
C VAL A 5 9.18 -0.84 -0.68
N TRP A 6 8.17 -1.06 -1.52
CA TRP A 6 7.29 -0.03 -2.05
C TRP A 6 5.84 -0.30 -1.64
N ASP A 7 5.33 0.54 -0.76
CA ASP A 7 3.99 0.44 -0.18
C ASP A 7 2.96 0.90 -1.21
N THR A 8 2.01 0.03 -1.56
CA THR A 8 1.06 0.24 -2.66
C THR A 8 -0.40 0.08 -2.23
N TYR A 9 -1.21 1.12 -2.47
CA TYR A 9 -2.65 1.15 -2.16
C TYR A 9 -3.47 1.40 -3.42
N VAL A 10 -4.28 0.43 -3.82
CA VAL A 10 -5.08 0.50 -5.06
C VAL A 10 -6.56 0.36 -4.75
N LYS A 11 -7.35 1.35 -5.13
CA LYS A 11 -8.81 1.32 -4.95
C LYS A 11 -9.46 0.38 -5.96
N LYS A 12 -10.24 -0.58 -5.46
CA LYS A 12 -11.02 -1.52 -6.26
C LYS A 12 -12.39 -0.95 -6.62
N ARG A 13 -13.08 -1.62 -7.54
CA ARG A 13 -14.43 -1.23 -7.99
C ARG A 13 -15.50 -1.31 -6.90
N ASP A 14 -15.34 -2.23 -5.95
CA ASP A 14 -16.26 -2.39 -4.81
C ASP A 14 -16.08 -1.31 -3.71
N GLY A 15 -15.10 -0.43 -3.88
CA GLY A 15 -14.77 0.63 -2.91
C GLY A 15 -13.80 0.20 -1.82
N SER A 16 -13.43 -1.08 -1.72
CA SER A 16 -12.30 -1.52 -0.91
C SER A 16 -10.97 -1.08 -1.53
N VAL A 17 -9.90 -1.15 -0.75
CA VAL A 17 -8.54 -0.81 -1.20
C VAL A 17 -7.65 -2.01 -0.99
N MET A 18 -7.04 -2.48 -2.08
CA MET A 18 -5.98 -3.47 -2.05
C MET A 18 -4.72 -2.84 -1.51
N HIS A 19 -4.11 -3.46 -0.51
CA HIS A 19 -2.81 -3.09 0.03
C HIS A 19 -1.82 -4.19 -0.28
N PHE A 20 -0.70 -3.85 -0.90
CA PHE A 20 0.39 -4.78 -1.14
C PHE A 20 1.72 -4.04 -1.25
N ASP A 21 2.80 -4.74 -0.93
CA ASP A 21 4.15 -4.21 -1.09
C ASP A 21 4.80 -4.79 -2.35
N ILE A 22 5.42 -3.91 -3.14
CA ILE A 22 6.29 -4.30 -4.26
C ILE A 22 7.72 -4.32 -3.73
N ILE A 23 8.31 -5.50 -3.72
CA ILE A 23 9.66 -5.73 -3.20
C ILE A 23 10.58 -6.04 -4.38
N ALA A 24 11.58 -5.19 -4.58
CA ALA A 24 12.52 -5.30 -5.68
C ALA A 24 13.96 -5.10 -5.19
N PRO A 25 14.99 -5.54 -5.95
CA PRO A 25 16.39 -5.29 -5.58
C PRO A 25 16.62 -3.79 -5.32
N SER A 26 17.31 -3.44 -4.23
CA SER A 26 17.56 -2.01 -3.90
C SER A 26 18.41 -1.29 -4.96
N ALA A 27 19.13 -2.04 -5.79
CA ALA A 27 19.86 -1.53 -6.94
C ALA A 27 18.94 -1.05 -8.08
N LEU A 28 17.70 -1.55 -8.16
CA LEU A 28 16.71 -1.12 -9.15
C LEU A 28 16.09 0.21 -8.71
N LYS A 29 16.54 1.29 -9.34
CA LYS A 29 16.06 2.66 -9.06
C LYS A 29 15.01 3.16 -10.06
N ASP A 30 14.76 2.41 -11.14
CA ASP A 30 13.78 2.82 -12.13
C ASP A 30 12.35 2.59 -11.63
N VAL A 31 11.74 3.69 -11.18
CA VAL A 31 10.39 3.73 -10.65
C VAL A 31 9.36 3.27 -11.69
N LYS A 32 9.60 3.50 -13.00
CA LYS A 32 8.67 3.04 -14.04
C LYS A 32 8.61 1.52 -14.10
N THR A 33 9.74 0.87 -13.91
CA THR A 33 9.81 -0.60 -13.85
C THR A 33 9.06 -1.11 -12.61
N ILE A 34 9.22 -0.46 -11.45
CA ILE A 34 8.47 -0.80 -10.22
C ILE A 34 6.95 -0.68 -10.42
N TYR A 35 6.50 0.45 -10.98
CA TYR A 35 5.08 0.63 -11.31
C TYR A 35 4.60 -0.38 -12.35
N GLY A 36 5.46 -0.81 -13.27
CA GLY A 36 5.20 -1.88 -14.21
C GLY A 36 4.90 -3.22 -13.51
N TYR A 37 5.68 -3.58 -12.49
CA TYR A 37 5.44 -4.79 -11.70
C TYR A 37 4.09 -4.76 -10.98
N GLY A 38 3.76 -3.64 -10.33
CA GLY A 38 2.45 -3.46 -9.69
C GLY A 38 1.30 -3.59 -10.69
N LYS A 39 1.43 -2.99 -11.89
CA LYS A 39 0.39 -3.07 -12.94
C LYS A 39 0.22 -4.48 -13.49
N ALA A 40 1.32 -5.20 -13.69
CA ALA A 40 1.27 -6.60 -14.12
C ALA A 40 0.58 -7.48 -13.06
N TYR A 41 0.89 -7.24 -11.78
CA TYR A 41 0.25 -7.94 -10.66
C TYR A 41 -1.27 -7.64 -10.59
N LEU A 42 -1.70 -6.38 -10.65
CA LEU A 42 -3.12 -6.00 -10.70
C LEU A 42 -3.85 -6.63 -11.88
N SER A 43 -3.20 -6.67 -13.06
CA SER A 43 -3.76 -7.31 -14.25
C SER A 43 -4.01 -8.80 -14.03
N SER A 44 -3.14 -9.49 -13.30
CA SER A 44 -3.33 -10.91 -12.97
C SER A 44 -4.48 -11.15 -11.98
N LYS A 45 -4.87 -10.12 -11.21
CA LYS A 45 -6.01 -10.14 -10.27
C LYS A 45 -7.32 -9.64 -10.88
N ASN A 46 -7.36 -9.36 -12.19
CA ASN A 46 -8.49 -8.71 -12.88
C ASN A 46 -8.87 -7.32 -12.34
N GLU A 47 -7.95 -6.66 -11.62
CA GLU A 47 -8.12 -5.29 -11.09
C GLU A 47 -7.41 -4.27 -12.01
N ALA A 48 -7.57 -4.45 -13.32
CA ALA A 48 -6.79 -3.75 -14.36
C ALA A 48 -7.06 -2.23 -14.45
N ASP A 49 -8.08 -1.73 -13.76
CA ASP A 49 -8.42 -0.30 -13.73
C ASP A 49 -7.59 0.50 -12.72
N GLY A 50 -6.84 -0.19 -11.85
CA GLY A 50 -6.01 0.44 -10.84
C GLY A 50 -4.87 1.24 -11.49
N LYS A 51 -4.98 2.57 -11.44
CA LYS A 51 -3.84 3.44 -11.74
C LYS A 51 -2.81 3.26 -10.63
N ILE A 52 -1.59 2.91 -11.02
CA ILE A 52 -0.43 2.96 -10.13
C ILE A 52 0.45 4.11 -10.63
N ASP A 53 0.47 5.19 -9.85
CA ASP A 53 1.43 6.27 -9.95
C ASP A 53 2.00 6.63 -8.56
N THR A 54 2.65 7.79 -8.45
CA THR A 54 3.23 8.30 -7.20
C THR A 54 2.22 8.45 -6.05
N GLY A 55 0.93 8.57 -6.34
CA GLY A 55 -0.13 8.68 -5.35
C GLY A 55 -0.50 7.36 -4.71
N GLU A 56 -0.36 6.24 -5.43
CA GLU A 56 -0.75 4.91 -4.98
C GLU A 56 0.44 4.08 -4.52
N CYS A 57 1.64 4.30 -5.08
CA CYS A 57 2.84 3.51 -4.79
C CYS A 57 4.03 4.40 -4.42
N GLN A 58 4.56 4.22 -3.20
CA GLN A 58 5.69 4.99 -2.70
C GLN A 58 6.74 4.09 -2.03
N PHE A 59 8.02 4.43 -2.24
CA PHE A 59 9.12 3.83 -1.52
C PHE A 59 8.99 4.03 0.00
N CYS A 60 9.10 2.95 0.76
CA CYS A 60 9.01 2.96 2.22
C CYS A 60 10.41 2.90 2.85
N HIS A 61 11.10 1.75 2.71
CA HIS A 61 12.41 1.51 3.29
C HIS A 61 13.18 0.43 2.52
N ILE A 62 14.44 0.23 2.92
CA ILE A 62 15.26 -0.90 2.46
C ILE A 62 15.39 -1.89 3.63
N GLU A 63 15.25 -3.17 3.33
CA GLU A 63 15.48 -4.25 4.28
C GLU A 63 16.32 -5.37 3.67
N GLU A 64 16.75 -6.30 4.52
CA GLU A 64 17.43 -7.51 4.07
C GLU A 64 16.38 -8.57 3.72
N ALA A 65 16.40 -9.02 2.46
CA ALA A 65 15.39 -9.94 1.94
C ALA A 65 15.37 -11.27 2.73
N SER A 66 14.18 -11.80 3.00
CA SER A 66 14.04 -13.17 3.49
C SER A 66 14.51 -14.19 2.44
N PRO A 67 14.77 -15.46 2.80
CA PRO A 67 15.09 -16.51 1.83
C PRO A 67 14.03 -16.64 0.73
N ASP A 68 12.75 -16.53 1.07
CA ASP A 68 11.64 -16.65 0.11
C ASP A 68 11.59 -15.46 -0.86
N MET A 69 11.79 -14.24 -0.34
CA MET A 69 11.88 -13.04 -1.16
C MET A 69 13.06 -13.14 -2.13
N ARG A 70 14.23 -13.59 -1.65
CA ARG A 70 15.42 -13.79 -2.50
C ARG A 70 15.12 -14.72 -3.65
N ALA A 71 14.61 -15.91 -3.37
CA ALA A 71 14.31 -16.91 -4.40
C ALA A 71 13.29 -16.39 -5.43
N ALA A 72 12.25 -15.67 -4.97
CA ALA A 72 11.26 -15.09 -5.87
C ALA A 72 11.84 -13.96 -6.75
N ILE A 73 12.66 -13.08 -6.16
CA ILE A 73 13.29 -11.96 -6.86
C ILE A 73 14.32 -12.47 -7.87
N GLU A 74 15.11 -13.49 -7.54
CA GLU A 74 16.06 -14.10 -8.47
C GLU A 74 15.36 -14.75 -9.68
N LYS A 75 14.14 -15.27 -9.49
CA LYS A 75 13.36 -15.91 -10.55
C LYS A 75 12.56 -14.92 -11.40
N ASN A 76 11.90 -13.94 -10.77
CA ASN A 76 10.90 -13.07 -11.40
C ASN A 76 11.33 -11.61 -11.52
N GLY A 77 12.42 -11.21 -10.86
CA GLY A 77 12.90 -9.82 -10.78
C GLY A 77 12.28 -8.99 -9.66
N TYR A 78 11.18 -9.46 -9.06
CA TYR A 78 10.46 -8.81 -7.96
C TYR A 78 9.68 -9.84 -7.13
N PHE A 79 9.18 -9.41 -5.98
CA PHE A 79 8.27 -10.15 -5.11
C PHE A 79 7.12 -9.23 -4.71
N ILE A 80 5.89 -9.75 -4.73
CA ILE A 80 4.70 -9.04 -4.24
C ILE A 80 4.32 -9.65 -2.91
N LEU A 81 4.24 -8.82 -1.88
CA LEU A 81 3.69 -9.20 -0.59
C LEU A 81 2.28 -8.63 -0.48
N GLU A 82 1.28 -9.49 -0.64
CA GLU A 82 -0.12 -9.12 -0.46
C GLU A 82 -0.42 -8.89 1.02
N MET A 83 -1.02 -7.75 1.33
CA MET A 83 -1.50 -7.41 2.66
C MET A 83 -3.02 -7.52 2.72
N GLU A 84 -3.58 -7.38 3.91
CA GLU A 84 -5.02 -7.43 4.11
C GLU A 84 -5.72 -6.28 3.36
N ASP A 85 -6.80 -6.61 2.66
CA ASP A 85 -7.64 -5.62 2.00
C ASP A 85 -8.30 -4.69 3.02
N VAL A 86 -8.26 -3.39 2.74
CA VAL A 86 -8.91 -2.39 3.60
C VAL A 86 -10.35 -2.19 3.13
N PRO A 87 -11.36 -2.47 3.98
CA PRO A 87 -12.76 -2.33 3.59
C PRO A 87 -13.12 -0.86 3.30
N ALA A 88 -14.16 -0.67 2.50
CA ALA A 88 -14.68 0.66 2.14
C ALA A 88 -15.17 1.45 3.37
N ALA A 89 -15.75 0.74 4.35
CA ALA A 89 -16.26 1.32 5.59
C ALA A 89 -15.53 0.77 6.81
N LEU A 90 -15.42 1.59 7.85
CA LEU A 90 -14.91 1.14 9.14
C LEU A 90 -15.90 0.20 9.84
N PRO A 91 -15.40 -0.79 10.61
CA PRO A 91 -16.26 -1.61 11.47
C PRO A 91 -16.89 -0.76 12.58
N ALA A 92 -17.94 -1.29 13.23
CA ALA A 92 -18.70 -0.56 14.26
C ALA A 92 -17.83 -0.07 15.43
N ASN A 93 -16.82 -0.87 15.83
CA ASN A 93 -15.86 -0.53 16.88
C ASN A 93 -14.44 -0.64 16.31
N PRO A 94 -13.96 0.39 15.58
CA PRO A 94 -12.67 0.31 14.92
C PRO A 94 -11.53 0.44 15.92
N SER A 95 -10.55 -0.45 15.81
CA SER A 95 -9.30 -0.34 16.53
C SER A 95 -8.45 0.82 15.98
N ARG A 96 -7.41 1.21 16.72
CA ARG A 96 -6.42 2.18 16.22
C ARG A 96 -5.80 1.74 14.89
N ARG A 97 -5.55 0.44 14.71
CA ARG A 97 -5.02 -0.12 13.46
C ARG A 97 -6.00 0.09 12.31
N ASP A 98 -7.29 -0.17 12.53
CA ASP A 98 -8.33 0.00 11.51
C ASP A 98 -8.45 1.45 11.05
N LEU A 99 -8.37 2.39 12.00
CA LEU A 99 -8.40 3.83 11.71
C LEU A 99 -7.19 4.27 10.87
N VAL A 100 -5.99 3.77 11.21
CA VAL A 100 -4.77 4.05 10.43
C VAL A 100 -4.88 3.46 9.03
N LEU A 101 -5.27 2.20 8.91
CA LEU A 101 -5.42 1.55 7.60
C LEU A 101 -6.47 2.26 6.75
N HIS A 102 -7.61 2.63 7.32
CA HIS A 102 -8.65 3.37 6.62
C HIS A 102 -8.18 4.74 6.13
N LEU A 103 -7.44 5.49 6.97
CA LEU A 103 -6.83 6.75 6.56
C LEU A 103 -5.87 6.55 5.39
N ARG A 104 -5.02 5.53 5.46
CA ARG A 104 -4.02 5.28 4.43
C ARG A 104 -4.65 4.85 3.10
N ALA A 105 -5.64 3.97 3.18
CA ALA A 105 -6.36 3.44 2.04
C ALA A 105 -7.15 4.53 1.31
N HIS A 106 -7.98 5.28 2.03
CA HIS A 106 -9.04 6.10 1.42
C HIS A 106 -8.69 7.58 1.25
N TYR A 107 -7.63 8.06 1.89
CA TYR A 107 -7.26 9.47 1.85
C TYR A 107 -5.81 9.64 1.42
N ALA A 108 -5.60 10.07 0.16
CA ALA A 108 -4.27 10.25 -0.42
C ALA A 108 -3.32 11.10 0.45
N ARG A 109 -3.86 12.12 1.13
CA ARG A 109 -3.10 12.97 2.06
C ARG A 109 -2.48 12.20 3.25
N TYR A 110 -3.12 11.12 3.69
CA TYR A 110 -2.73 10.37 4.88
C TYR A 110 -2.07 9.01 4.57
N ARG A 111 -2.08 8.59 3.29
CA ARG A 111 -1.50 7.33 2.79
C ARG A 111 -0.10 7.03 3.29
N PHE A 112 0.77 8.03 3.21
CA PHE A 112 2.16 7.91 3.62
C PHE A 112 2.50 8.86 4.78
N ALA A 113 1.48 9.39 5.46
CA ALA A 113 1.68 10.29 6.58
C ALA A 113 2.19 9.52 7.82
N ASN A 114 3.04 10.19 8.59
CA ASN A 114 3.40 9.67 9.91
C ASN A 114 2.21 9.83 10.87
N LEU A 115 1.59 8.71 11.21
CA LEU A 115 0.48 8.60 12.17
C LEU A 115 0.93 7.97 13.50
N GLN A 116 2.23 7.78 13.70
CA GLN A 116 2.78 7.27 14.95
C GLN A 116 2.54 8.28 16.07
N GLY A 117 2.12 7.78 17.24
CA GLY A 117 1.80 8.61 18.41
C GLY A 117 0.38 9.19 18.44
N LYS A 118 -0.38 9.16 17.34
CA LYS A 118 -1.78 9.59 17.35
C LYS A 118 -2.69 8.60 18.09
N THR A 119 -3.60 9.13 18.91
CA THR A 119 -4.60 8.32 19.63
C THR A 119 -5.76 7.92 18.71
N ALA A 120 -6.59 6.97 19.15
CA ALA A 120 -7.75 6.55 18.38
C ALA A 120 -8.75 7.70 18.17
N GLU A 121 -8.94 8.54 19.18
CA GLU A 121 -9.84 9.69 19.17
C GLU A 121 -9.36 10.75 18.16
N GLU A 122 -8.05 11.03 18.13
CA GLU A 122 -7.46 11.96 17.16
C GLU A 122 -7.61 11.44 15.73
N LEU A 123 -7.37 10.15 15.50
CA LEU A 123 -7.52 9.54 14.18
C LEU A 123 -8.98 9.57 13.71
N GLN A 124 -9.94 9.29 14.60
CA GLN A 124 -11.36 9.45 14.30
C GLN A 124 -11.72 10.89 13.94
N ALA A 125 -11.20 11.87 14.68
CA ALA A 125 -11.42 13.28 14.36
C ALA A 125 -10.86 13.65 12.98
N ILE A 126 -9.68 13.15 12.63
CA ILE A 126 -9.08 13.33 11.31
C ILE A 126 -9.97 12.73 10.21
N ILE A 127 -10.46 11.49 10.38
CA ILE A 127 -11.35 10.85 9.40
C ILE A 127 -12.62 11.66 9.20
N ARG A 128 -13.26 12.13 10.28
CA ARG A 128 -14.47 12.98 10.19
C ARG A 128 -14.19 14.27 9.43
N GLN A 129 -13.08 14.95 9.71
CA GLN A 129 -12.70 16.18 9.02
C GLN A 129 -12.34 15.95 7.55
N ALA A 130 -11.69 14.83 7.25
CA ALA A 130 -11.28 14.48 5.90
C ALA A 130 -12.48 14.10 5.03
N GLY A 131 -13.46 13.39 5.59
CA GLY A 131 -14.71 13.03 4.91
C GLY A 131 -15.64 14.22 4.64
N GLN A 132 -15.55 15.31 5.43
CA GLN A 132 -16.32 16.53 5.20
C GLN A 132 -15.76 17.44 4.09
N LYS A 133 -14.54 17.18 3.63
CA LYS A 133 -13.83 17.97 2.60
C LYS A 133 -13.76 17.27 1.23
N GLN A 134 -14.49 16.18 1.04
CA GLN A 134 -14.67 15.52 -0.26
C GLN A 134 -15.87 16.08 -1.00
#